data_AF-A0AAV8XUJ1-F1
#
_entry.id   AF-A0AAV8XUJ1-F1
#
_cell.length_a   1.000
_cell.length_b   1.000
_cell.length_c   1.000
_cell.angle_alpha   90.00
_cell.angle_beta   90.00
_cell.angle_gamma   90.00
#
_symmetry.space_group_name_H-M   'P 1'
#
loop_
_entity.id
_entity.type
_entity.pdbx_description
1 polymer ?
#
loop_
_entity_poly.entity_id
_entity_poly.type
_entity_poly.pdbx_seq_one_letter_code
_entity_poly.pdbx_strand_id
1 'polypeptide(L)'
;MKDNKINATLLVGMMGYIIIRRRRTRNRAKWAKTWLLRKELHHMPLVRQLQEDDPDDFKNYLRMDEATFKYFLDLVKKQIN
;
A
#
# COMPACT_ATOMS: atom_id res chain seq x y z
N MET A 1 16.57 -9.14 -38.17
CA MET A 1 15.75 -9.89 -37.17
C MET A 1 16.48 -10.18 -35.86
N LYS A 2 17.81 -10.27 -35.84
CA LYS A 2 18.60 -10.47 -34.60
C LYS A 2 18.64 -9.22 -33.72
N ASP A 3 18.67 -8.05 -34.33
CA ASP A 3 18.78 -6.75 -33.62
C ASP A 3 17.53 -6.41 -32.79
N ASN A 4 16.34 -6.74 -33.30
CA ASN A 4 15.08 -6.56 -32.56
C ASN A 4 15.01 -7.43 -31.30
N LYS A 5 15.62 -8.62 -31.33
CA LYS A 5 15.69 -9.51 -30.16
C LYS A 5 16.65 -8.96 -29.10
N ILE A 6 17.75 -8.34 -29.52
CA ILE A 6 18.72 -7.68 -28.64
C ILE A 6 18.09 -6.43 -28.01
N ASN A 7 17.36 -5.63 -28.79
CA ASN A 7 16.67 -4.46 -28.26
C ASN A 7 15.56 -4.85 -27.26
N ALA A 8 14.83 -5.94 -27.54
CA ALA A 8 13.81 -6.45 -26.62
C ALA A 8 14.39 -6.95 -25.29
N THR A 9 15.53 -7.66 -25.31
CA THR A 9 16.18 -8.12 -24.08
C THR A 9 16.72 -6.96 -23.25
N LEU A 10 17.27 -5.92 -23.90
CA LEU A 10 17.71 -4.69 -23.22
C LEU A 10 16.54 -3.95 -22.56
N LEU A 11 15.40 -3.85 -23.24
CA LEU A 11 14.19 -3.22 -22.68
C LEU A 11 13.64 -3.98 -21.48
N VAL A 12 13.60 -5.31 -21.53
CA VAL A 12 13.16 -6.15 -20.40
C VAL A 12 14.12 -5.99 -19.21
N GLY A 13 15.44 -5.98 -19.45
CA GLY A 13 16.44 -5.73 -18.42
C GLY A 13 16.29 -4.35 -17.78
N MET A 14 16.05 -3.32 -18.60
CA MET A 14 15.85 -1.94 -18.14
C MET A 14 14.57 -1.79 -17.31
N MET A 15 13.47 -2.43 -17.73
CA MET A 15 12.22 -2.46 -16.95
C MET A 15 12.40 -3.19 -15.62
N GLY A 16 13.09 -4.33 -15.61
CA GLY A 16 13.44 -5.04 -14.38
C GLY A 16 14.24 -4.17 -13.41
N TYR A 17 15.25 -3.45 -13.92
CA TYR A 17 16.07 -2.52 -13.13
C TYR A 17 15.24 -1.39 -12.52
N ILE A 18 14.34 -0.76 -13.28
CA ILE A 18 13.45 0.31 -12.78
C ILE A 18 12.54 -0.20 -11.65
N ILE A 19 11.95 -1.39 -11.82
CA ILE A 19 11.07 -2.00 -10.82
C ILE A 19 11.84 -2.31 -9.53
N ILE A 20 13.04 -2.91 -9.63
CA ILE A 20 13.88 -3.22 -8.48
C ILE A 20 14.33 -1.94 -7.76
N ARG A 21 14.73 -0.91 -8.52
CA ARG A 21 15.13 0.40 -7.96
C ARG A 21 13.99 1.06 -7.20
N ARG A 22 12.77 1.09 -7.76
CA ARG A 22 11.57 1.61 -7.08
C ARG A 22 11.23 0.84 -5.81
N ARG A 23 11.41 -0.49 -5.80
CA ARG A 23 11.19 -1.31 -4.59
C ARG A 23 12.24 -1.05 -3.52
N ARG A 24 13.52 -0.85 -3.88
CA ARG A 24 14.60 -0.54 -2.94
C ARG A 24 14.44 0.82 -2.27
N THR A 25 14.02 1.85 -3.00
CA THR A 25 13.78 3.17 -2.41
C THR A 25 12.59 3.20 -1.46
N ARG A 26 11.67 2.23 -1.55
CA ARG A 26 10.42 2.24 -0.80
C ARG A 26 10.55 1.84 0.68
N ASN A 27 11.63 1.16 1.09
CA ASN A 27 11.53 0.32 2.30
C ASN A 27 12.36 0.67 3.53
N ARG A 28 13.23 1.71 3.60
CA ARG A 28 13.96 1.97 4.88
C ARG A 28 14.27 3.43 5.25
N ALA A 29 13.80 4.44 4.51
CA ALA A 29 14.18 5.83 4.81
C ALA A 29 13.42 6.44 6.00
N LYS A 30 12.27 5.88 6.38
CA LYS A 30 11.39 6.45 7.41
C LYS A 30 11.32 5.49 8.60
N TRP A 31 11.89 5.92 9.73
CA TRP A 31 11.86 5.20 11.01
C TRP A 31 10.45 5.09 11.61
N ALA A 32 9.59 6.06 11.30
CA ALA A 32 8.18 6.05 11.62
C ALA A 32 7.38 6.66 10.45
N LYS A 33 6.15 6.20 10.27
CA LYS A 33 5.22 6.82 9.31
C LYS A 33 4.92 8.24 9.80
N THR A 34 5.02 9.23 8.92
CA THR A 34 4.88 10.66 9.26
C THR A 34 3.51 10.99 9.84
N TRP A 35 2.46 10.32 9.39
CA TRP A 35 1.12 10.46 9.95
C TRP A 35 0.97 9.86 11.35
N LEU A 36 1.79 8.87 11.73
CA LEU A 36 1.77 8.28 13.08
C LEU A 36 2.34 9.25 14.13
N LEU A 37 3.23 10.15 13.70
CA LEU A 37 3.80 11.21 14.55
C LEU A 37 2.79 12.35 14.77
N ARG A 38 1.78 12.47 13.90
CA ARG A 38 0.71 13.47 13.99
C ARG A 38 -0.43 12.94 14.87
N LYS A 39 -0.19 12.84 16.18
CA LYS A 39 -1.14 12.32 17.19
C LYS A 39 -2.43 13.16 17.35
N GLU A 40 -2.53 14.31 16.71
CA GLU A 40 -3.61 15.29 16.94
C GLU A 40 -4.78 15.17 15.97
N LEU A 41 -4.71 14.28 14.98
CA LEU A 41 -5.78 14.13 14.00
C LEU A 41 -6.82 13.11 14.48
N HIS A 42 -8.05 13.57 14.65
CA HIS A 42 -9.20 12.67 14.72
C HIS A 42 -9.27 11.79 13.44
N HIS A 43 -9.94 10.63 13.53
CA HIS A 43 -9.94 9.61 12.48
C HIS A 43 -10.28 10.15 11.07
N MET A 44 -11.27 11.05 10.94
CA MET A 44 -11.71 11.55 9.62
C MET A 44 -10.70 12.51 8.95
N PRO A 45 -10.15 13.53 9.65
CA PRO A 45 -9.02 14.30 9.14
C PRO A 45 -7.83 13.46 8.70
N LEU A 46 -7.49 12.42 9.48
CA LEU A 46 -6.39 11.51 9.15
C LEU A 46 -6.66 10.73 7.86
N VAL A 47 -7.87 10.21 7.69
CA VAL A 47 -8.27 9.46 6.48
C VAL A 47 -8.16 10.33 5.23
N ARG A 48 -8.61 11.59 5.29
CA ARG A 48 -8.50 12.53 4.17
C ARG A 48 -7.03 12.83 3.82
N GLN A 49 -6.21 13.10 4.82
CA GLN A 49 -4.78 13.33 4.60
C GLN A 49 -4.06 12.10 4.04
N LEU A 50 -4.35 10.91 4.56
CA LEU A 50 -3.78 9.67 4.01
C LEU A 50 -4.18 9.47 2.55
N GLN A 51 -5.42 9.82 2.18
CA GLN A 51 -5.89 9.73 0.81
C GLN A 51 -5.15 10.69 -0.14
N GLU A 52 -4.80 11.90 0.34
CA GLU A 52 -4.13 12.95 -0.42
C GLU A 52 -2.60 12.77 -0.48
N ASP A 53 -1.97 12.49 0.66
CA ASP A 53 -0.51 12.51 0.83
C ASP A 53 0.15 11.13 0.69
N ASP A 54 -0.50 10.06 1.16
CA ASP A 54 0.10 8.72 1.30
C ASP A 54 -0.91 7.60 0.93
N PRO A 55 -1.29 7.42 -0.36
CA PRO A 55 -2.37 6.52 -0.79
C PRO A 55 -2.13 5.03 -0.49
N ASP A 56 -0.85 4.60 -0.43
CA ASP A 56 -0.50 3.24 0.01
C ASP A 56 -0.81 3.04 1.51
N ASP A 57 -0.60 4.07 2.33
CA ASP A 57 -0.91 4.02 3.76
C ASP A 57 -2.40 4.17 4.03
N PHE A 58 -3.12 4.96 3.22
CA PHE A 58 -4.59 5.00 3.23
C PHE A 58 -5.19 3.60 3.07
N LYS A 59 -4.72 2.85 2.07
CA LYS A 59 -5.20 1.48 1.82
C LYS A 59 -4.90 0.55 3.00
N ASN A 60 -3.74 0.70 3.64
CA ASN A 60 -3.37 -0.09 4.81
C ASN A 60 -4.17 0.31 6.05
N TYR A 61 -4.44 1.60 6.25
CA TYR A 61 -5.21 2.13 7.37
C TYR A 61 -6.67 1.66 7.33
N LEU A 62 -7.24 1.53 6.12
CA LEU A 62 -8.59 0.98 5.93
C LEU A 62 -8.64 -0.55 5.92
N ARG A 63 -7.48 -1.23 5.97
CA ARG A 63 -7.44 -2.69 5.91
C ARG A 63 -7.83 -3.28 7.27
N MET A 64 -9.02 -3.83 7.33
CA MET A 64 -9.44 -4.67 8.46
C MET A 64 -8.70 -6.01 8.41
N ASP A 65 -8.27 -6.51 9.56
CA ASP A 65 -7.73 -7.87 9.66
C ASP A 65 -8.84 -8.92 9.55
N GLU A 66 -8.46 -10.13 9.14
CA GLU A 66 -9.42 -11.19 8.87
C GLU A 66 -10.17 -11.67 10.12
N ALA A 67 -9.52 -11.64 11.29
CA ALA A 67 -10.14 -12.09 12.53
C ALA A 67 -11.24 -11.13 12.96
N THR A 68 -10.98 -9.83 12.91
CA THR A 68 -11.97 -8.78 13.17
C THR A 68 -13.10 -8.81 12.15
N PHE A 69 -12.81 -9.06 10.86
CA PHE A 69 -13.87 -9.26 9.86
C PHE A 69 -14.79 -10.42 10.22
N LYS A 70 -14.23 -11.59 10.55
CA LYS A 70 -15.01 -12.79 10.92
C LYS A 70 -15.85 -12.54 12.17
N TYR A 71 -15.28 -11.87 13.17
CA TYR A 71 -16.00 -11.50 14.38
C TYR A 71 -17.24 -10.66 14.09
N PHE A 72 -17.10 -9.59 13.29
CA PHE A 72 -18.24 -8.76 12.92
C PHE A 72 -19.24 -9.50 12.03
N LEU A 73 -18.75 -10.34 11.11
CA LEU A 73 -19.61 -11.15 10.27
C LEU A 73 -20.48 -12.09 11.11
N ASP A 74 -19.92 -12.72 12.14
CA ASP A 74 -20.66 -13.63 13.03
C ASP A 74 -21.69 -12.89 13.90
N LEU A 75 -21.37 -11.67 14.34
CA LEU A 75 -22.34 -10.80 15.04
C LEU A 75 -23.53 -10.45 14.14
N VAL A 76 -23.27 -10.01 12.91
CA VAL A 76 -24.32 -9.63 11.95
C VAL A 76 -25.16 -10.84 11.53
N LYS A 77 -24.54 -12.00 11.30
CA LYS A 77 -25.27 -13.25 10.99
C LYS A 77 -26.29 -13.62 12.06
N LYS A 78 -25.97 -13.42 13.33
CA LYS A 78 -26.90 -13.67 14.46
C LYS A 78 -28.09 -12.70 14.51
N GLN A 79 -28.03 -11.58 13.81
CA GLN A 79 -29.13 -10.61 13.74
C GLN A 79 -29.98 -10.76 12.48
N ILE A 80 -29.46 -11.45 11.45
CA ILE A 80 -30.15 -11.68 10.17
C ILE A 80 -30.86 -13.04 10.15
N ASN A 81 -30.41 -14.01 10.95
CA ASN A 81 -31.12 -15.28 11.24
C ASN A 81 -31.99 -15.16 12.49
#